data_AF-A0A2V5TZ04-F1
#
_entry.id   AF-A0A2V5TZ04-F1
#
_cell.length_a   1.000
_cell.length_b   1.000
_cell.length_c   1.000
_cell.angle_alpha   90.00
_cell.angle_beta   90.00
_cell.angle_gamma   90.00
#
_symmetry.space_group_name_H-M   'P 1'
#
loop_
_entity.id
_entity.type
_entity.pdbx_description
1 polymer ?
#
loop_
_entity_poly.entity_id
_entity_poly.type
_entity_poly.pdbx_seq_one_letter_code
_entity_poly.pdbx_strand_id
1 'polypeptide(L)'
;MRSNSRWAMNRRNLALMACLVASAAVTTTSGLAQEPPPTANFDANPRSGWVPLTVRFTDQSTGNISSWDWNFDDGSTHSSEQNPSHTYNIPGDRTVSLTVSGPGGSSSKNLLIHPFSTQWWFRADFTANPTSGTAPLSVQFTNQSSGLFSGGDWNFGDGLGHSAELNPLHTFPRNLT
;
A
#
# COMPACT_ATOMS: atom_id res chain seq x y z
N MET A 1 -61.05 2.20 -95.73
CA MET A 1 -60.09 1.11 -96.00
C MET A 1 -58.68 1.66 -95.91
N ARG A 2 -57.76 0.87 -95.33
CA ARG A 2 -56.32 1.12 -95.03
C ARG A 2 -56.12 1.99 -93.78
N SER A 3 -55.24 1.69 -92.83
CA SER A 3 -54.30 0.59 -92.62
C SER A 3 -53.63 0.81 -91.24
N ASN A 4 -53.50 -0.26 -90.46
CA ASN A 4 -52.42 -0.59 -89.50
C ASN A 4 -51.35 0.47 -89.16
N SER A 5 -51.00 0.58 -87.87
CA SER A 5 -49.72 0.04 -87.28
C SER A 5 -49.40 0.69 -85.92
N ARG A 6 -49.35 -0.09 -84.82
CA ARG A 6 -48.18 -0.74 -84.17
C ARG A 6 -47.46 0.11 -83.09
N TRP A 7 -47.54 -0.40 -81.85
CA TRP A 7 -46.56 -0.45 -80.75
C TRP A 7 -45.54 0.69 -80.53
N ALA A 8 -45.58 1.29 -79.34
CA ALA A 8 -44.40 1.45 -78.48
C ALA A 8 -44.81 1.64 -77.01
N MET A 9 -44.38 0.72 -76.15
CA MET A 9 -44.38 0.90 -74.68
C MET A 9 -43.44 2.06 -74.31
N ASN A 10 -43.81 2.88 -73.32
CA ASN A 10 -42.85 3.27 -72.30
C ASN A 10 -43.53 3.47 -70.94
N ARG A 11 -43.05 2.70 -69.96
CA ARG A 11 -43.50 2.71 -68.56
C ARG A 11 -42.76 3.82 -67.81
N ARG A 12 -43.47 4.57 -66.96
CA ARG A 12 -42.96 5.11 -65.67
C ARG A 12 -44.10 5.72 -64.83
N ASN A 13 -44.55 4.91 -63.87
CA ASN A 13 -45.11 5.20 -62.54
C ASN A 13 -44.54 6.51 -61.91
N LEU A 14 -45.12 7.24 -60.94
CA LEU A 14 -46.19 7.01 -59.96
C LEU A 14 -46.52 8.31 -59.19
N ALA A 15 -47.78 8.42 -58.75
CA ALA A 15 -48.35 8.94 -57.49
C ALA A 15 -47.99 10.33 -56.89
N LEU A 16 -49.09 11.06 -56.62
CA LEU A 16 -49.27 12.35 -55.97
C LEU A 16 -49.02 12.29 -54.45
N MET A 17 -48.37 13.33 -53.90
CA MET A 17 -48.07 13.50 -52.47
C MET A 17 -49.34 13.55 -51.59
N ALA A 18 -49.36 12.73 -50.53
CA ALA A 18 -50.26 12.90 -49.39
C ALA A 18 -49.53 13.76 -48.32
N CYS A 19 -50.19 14.83 -47.87
CA CYS A 19 -49.71 15.70 -46.79
C CYS A 19 -49.91 14.98 -45.44
N LEU A 20 -48.81 14.46 -44.88
CA LEU A 20 -48.78 13.87 -43.55
C LEU A 20 -48.56 14.99 -42.52
N VAL A 21 -49.56 15.29 -41.69
CA VAL A 21 -49.29 16.02 -40.43
C VAL A 21 -48.57 15.06 -39.51
N ALA A 22 -47.25 15.22 -39.40
CA ALA A 22 -46.47 14.52 -38.38
C ALA A 22 -46.89 15.04 -37.01
N SER A 23 -47.61 14.23 -36.23
CA SER A 23 -47.64 14.42 -34.79
C SER A 23 -46.26 14.07 -34.26
N ALA A 24 -45.52 15.07 -33.79
CA ALA A 24 -44.34 14.79 -32.99
C ALA A 24 -44.83 14.15 -31.68
N ALA A 25 -44.63 12.84 -31.53
CA ALA A 25 -44.60 12.26 -30.19
C ALA A 25 -43.42 12.94 -29.47
N VAL A 26 -43.73 13.73 -28.45
CA VAL A 26 -42.69 14.19 -27.52
C VAL A 26 -42.25 12.96 -26.75
N THR A 27 -41.15 12.36 -27.20
CA THR A 27 -40.45 11.36 -26.41
C THR A 27 -39.80 12.11 -25.26
N THR A 28 -40.44 12.13 -24.09
CA THR A 28 -39.74 12.39 -22.83
C THR A 28 -38.75 11.25 -22.64
N THR A 29 -37.55 11.41 -23.20
CA THR A 29 -36.39 10.67 -22.73
C THR A 29 -36.14 11.17 -21.32
N SER A 30 -36.73 10.49 -20.33
CA SER A 30 -36.29 10.57 -18.95
C SER A 30 -34.83 10.10 -18.96
N GLY A 31 -33.90 11.05 -19.10
CA GLY A 31 -32.48 10.78 -18.99
C GLY A 31 -32.23 10.15 -17.63
N LEU A 32 -31.84 8.88 -17.63
CA LEU A 32 -31.42 8.18 -16.43
C LEU A 32 -30.19 8.92 -15.89
N ALA A 33 -30.37 9.74 -14.85
CA ALA A 33 -29.24 10.31 -14.13
C ALA A 33 -28.48 9.13 -13.51
N GLN A 34 -27.34 8.77 -14.11
CA GLN A 34 -26.47 7.71 -13.59
C GLN A 34 -26.00 8.13 -12.19
N GLU A 35 -26.19 7.26 -11.20
CA GLU A 35 -25.73 7.51 -9.84
C GLU A 35 -24.20 7.73 -9.84
N PRO A 36 -23.66 8.71 -9.09
CA PRO A 36 -22.22 8.88 -9.01
C PRO A 36 -21.55 7.67 -8.33
N PRO A 37 -20.32 7.30 -8.73
CA PRO A 37 -19.57 6.26 -8.05
C PRO A 37 -19.28 6.65 -6.59
N PRO A 38 -19.14 5.67 -5.69
CA PRO A 38 -18.66 5.94 -4.34
C PRO A 38 -17.23 6.50 -4.36
N THR A 39 -16.81 7.14 -3.27
CA THR A 39 -15.43 7.61 -3.08
C THR A 39 -14.77 6.76 -2.00
N ALA A 40 -13.73 6.01 -2.37
CA ALA A 40 -12.99 5.16 -1.44
C ALA A 40 -12.15 6.00 -0.48
N ASN A 41 -12.26 5.73 0.82
CA ASN A 41 -11.34 6.25 1.81
C ASN A 41 -11.30 5.34 3.04
N PHE A 42 -10.17 5.30 3.73
CA PHE A 42 -10.05 4.53 4.97
C PHE A 42 -8.86 5.01 5.81
N ASP A 43 -8.88 4.60 7.06
CA ASP A 43 -7.75 4.68 7.98
C ASP A 43 -7.33 3.29 8.47
N ALA A 44 -6.12 3.19 9.01
CA ALA A 44 -5.55 1.97 9.57
C ALA A 44 -4.78 2.30 10.84
N ASN A 45 -4.95 1.48 11.88
CA ASN A 45 -4.24 1.64 13.14
C ASN A 45 -3.83 0.28 13.74
N PRO A 46 -2.56 0.10 14.13
CA PRO A 46 -1.40 0.95 13.83
C PRO A 46 -0.97 0.85 12.35
N ARG A 47 -0.24 1.85 11.82
CA ARG A 47 0.32 1.80 10.45
C ARG A 47 1.73 1.21 10.37
N SER A 48 2.36 0.99 11.51
CA SER A 48 3.68 0.40 11.60
C SER A 48 3.87 -0.30 12.94
N GLY A 49 4.80 -1.24 12.99
CA GLY A 49 5.08 -2.00 14.21
C GLY A 49 5.73 -3.34 13.92
N TRP A 50 6.16 -4.02 14.95
CA TRP A 50 6.83 -5.31 14.82
C TRP A 50 5.86 -6.42 14.43
N VAL A 51 6.30 -7.36 13.60
CA VAL A 51 5.54 -8.57 13.32
C VAL A 51 5.49 -9.50 14.55
N PRO A 52 4.38 -10.21 14.82
CA PRO A 52 3.11 -10.11 14.10
C PRO A 52 2.40 -8.77 14.36
N LEU A 53 2.11 -8.03 13.30
CA LEU A 53 1.50 -6.71 13.37
C LEU A 53 0.01 -6.86 13.04
N THR A 54 -0.84 -6.76 14.06
CA THR A 54 -2.30 -6.72 13.86
C THR A 54 -2.74 -5.29 13.60
N VAL A 55 -3.34 -5.05 12.44
CA VAL A 55 -3.83 -3.74 12.00
C VAL A 55 -5.34 -3.79 11.88
N ARG A 56 -6.01 -2.81 12.49
CA ARG A 56 -7.45 -2.58 12.34
C ARG A 56 -7.69 -1.52 11.27
N PHE A 57 -8.50 -1.86 10.28
CA PHE A 57 -8.90 -0.96 9.22
C PHE A 57 -10.28 -0.36 9.52
N THR A 58 -10.44 0.92 9.22
CA THR A 58 -11.70 1.64 9.39
C THR A 58 -12.08 2.31 8.08
N ASP A 59 -13.19 1.85 7.49
CA ASP A 59 -13.76 2.46 6.29
C ASP A 59 -14.23 3.89 6.58
N GLN A 60 -13.86 4.80 5.68
CA GLN A 60 -14.27 6.21 5.67
C GLN A 60 -14.84 6.60 4.30
N SER A 61 -15.21 5.61 3.48
CA SER A 61 -15.72 5.83 2.14
C SER A 61 -17.09 6.51 2.18
N THR A 62 -17.37 7.30 1.14
CA THR A 62 -18.63 8.06 1.02
C THR A 62 -19.38 7.70 -0.24
N GLY A 63 -20.70 7.90 -0.25
CA GLY A 63 -21.59 7.58 -1.37
C GLY A 63 -22.41 6.32 -1.10
N ASN A 64 -23.08 5.81 -2.13
CA ASN A 64 -23.85 4.57 -2.04
C ASN A 64 -22.94 3.37 -2.32
N ILE A 65 -22.68 2.56 -1.29
CA ILE A 65 -21.72 1.45 -1.32
C ILE A 65 -22.49 0.14 -1.11
N SER A 66 -22.29 -0.81 -2.02
CA SER A 66 -22.85 -2.17 -1.97
C SER A 66 -21.83 -3.23 -1.54
N SER A 67 -20.54 -2.97 -1.68
CA SER A 67 -19.49 -3.95 -1.33
C SER A 67 -18.13 -3.31 -1.09
N TRP A 68 -17.32 -3.98 -0.24
CA TRP A 68 -15.92 -3.69 0.04
C TRP A 68 -15.06 -4.85 -0.45
N ASP A 69 -13.87 -4.55 -0.96
CA ASP A 69 -12.83 -5.51 -1.29
C ASP A 69 -11.48 -4.98 -0.79
N TRP A 70 -10.91 -5.66 0.20
CA TRP A 70 -9.63 -5.33 0.81
C TRP A 70 -8.55 -6.27 0.31
N ASN A 71 -7.51 -5.72 -0.31
CA ASN A 71 -6.29 -6.44 -0.63
C ASN A 71 -5.16 -5.98 0.30
N PHE A 72 -4.61 -6.90 1.09
CA PHE A 72 -3.57 -6.61 2.08
C PHE A 72 -2.13 -6.68 1.53
N ASP A 73 -1.94 -7.06 0.26
CA ASP A 73 -0.63 -7.07 -0.43
C ASP A 73 0.44 -7.99 0.21
N ASP A 74 -0.03 -9.06 0.85
CA ASP A 74 0.82 -10.09 1.49
C ASP A 74 0.53 -11.51 1.00
N GLY A 75 -0.31 -11.66 -0.02
CA GLY A 75 -0.74 -12.94 -0.58
C GLY A 75 -1.87 -13.64 0.20
N SER A 76 -2.40 -13.00 1.25
CA SER A 76 -3.63 -13.46 1.91
C SER A 76 -4.87 -13.26 1.04
N THR A 77 -5.95 -13.97 1.37
CA THR A 77 -7.25 -13.79 0.70
C THR A 77 -7.82 -12.41 1.02
N HIS A 78 -8.48 -11.79 0.03
CA HIS A 78 -9.15 -10.51 0.22
C HIS A 78 -10.26 -10.59 1.27
N SER A 79 -10.54 -9.46 1.95
CA SER A 79 -11.68 -9.34 2.86
C SER A 79 -12.81 -8.54 2.23
N SER A 80 -14.05 -8.92 2.52
CA SER A 80 -15.27 -8.18 2.13
C SER A 80 -15.96 -7.48 3.30
N GLU A 81 -15.35 -7.54 4.50
CA GLU A 81 -15.83 -6.82 5.67
C GLU A 81 -15.66 -5.31 5.48
N GLN A 82 -16.58 -4.51 6.02
CA GLN A 82 -16.43 -3.06 5.98
C GLN A 82 -15.23 -2.58 6.82
N ASN A 83 -14.97 -3.19 7.99
CA ASN A 83 -13.91 -2.77 8.91
C ASN A 83 -13.09 -3.98 9.40
N PRO A 84 -12.26 -4.61 8.54
CA PRO A 84 -11.53 -5.82 8.88
C PRO A 84 -10.39 -5.56 9.87
N SER A 85 -9.98 -6.62 10.54
CA SER A 85 -8.68 -6.71 11.23
C SER A 85 -7.80 -7.72 10.49
N HIS A 86 -6.55 -7.36 10.23
CA HIS A 86 -5.59 -8.23 9.52
C HIS A 86 -4.26 -8.29 10.25
N THR A 87 -3.60 -9.46 10.22
CA THR A 87 -2.32 -9.68 10.91
C THR A 87 -1.21 -9.97 9.92
N TYR A 88 -0.23 -9.06 9.85
CA TYR A 88 0.98 -9.23 9.06
C TYR A 88 2.02 -10.04 9.84
N ASN A 89 2.32 -11.24 9.35
CA ASN A 89 3.31 -12.13 9.98
C ASN A 89 4.71 -12.01 9.38
N ILE A 90 4.83 -11.40 8.20
CA ILE A 90 6.10 -11.28 7.46
C ILE A 90 6.45 -9.79 7.36
N PRO A 91 7.69 -9.40 7.73
CA PRO A 91 8.12 -8.02 7.64
C PRO A 91 8.19 -7.53 6.17
N GLY A 92 8.21 -6.22 5.99
CA GLY A 92 8.28 -5.56 4.69
C GLY A 92 7.01 -4.80 4.34
N ASP A 93 7.19 -3.67 3.68
CA ASP A 93 6.13 -2.71 3.35
C ASP A 93 5.00 -3.35 2.53
N ARG A 94 3.76 -3.00 2.85
CA ARG A 94 2.53 -3.51 2.22
C ARG A 94 1.69 -2.35 1.74
N THR A 95 1.27 -2.39 0.48
CA THR A 95 0.36 -1.38 -0.08
C THR A 95 -1.07 -1.90 -0.01
N VAL A 96 -1.75 -1.63 1.10
CA VAL A 96 -3.14 -2.05 1.29
C VAL A 96 -4.03 -1.27 0.35
N SER A 97 -4.93 -1.96 -0.35
CA SER A 97 -5.94 -1.37 -1.22
C SER A 97 -7.34 -1.69 -0.71
N LEU A 98 -8.18 -0.66 -0.61
CA LEU A 98 -9.63 -0.81 -0.47
C LEU A 98 -10.27 -0.43 -1.80
N THR A 99 -11.07 -1.33 -2.36
CA THR A 99 -11.98 -1.04 -3.47
C THR A 99 -13.42 -1.10 -2.96
N VAL A 100 -14.16 0.01 -3.08
CA VAL A 100 -15.59 0.06 -2.80
C VAL A 100 -16.37 0.11 -4.11
N SER A 101 -17.49 -0.61 -4.18
CA SER A 101 -18.39 -0.62 -5.34
C SER A 101 -19.81 -0.27 -4.93
N GLY A 102 -20.56 0.34 -5.85
CA GLY A 102 -21.95 0.73 -5.71
C GLY A 102 -22.64 0.82 -7.07
N PRO A 103 -23.93 1.21 -7.14
CA PRO A 103 -24.66 1.26 -8.40
C PRO A 103 -24.09 2.27 -9.40
N GLY A 104 -23.41 3.30 -8.91
CA GLY A 104 -22.71 4.30 -9.72
C GLY A 104 -21.33 3.90 -10.24
N GLY A 105 -20.81 2.73 -9.85
CA GLY A 105 -19.48 2.26 -10.22
C GLY A 105 -18.61 1.91 -9.00
N SER A 106 -17.28 1.98 -9.15
CA SER A 106 -16.33 1.67 -8.10
C SER A 106 -15.23 2.71 -7.94
N SER A 107 -14.59 2.72 -6.79
CA SER A 107 -13.46 3.59 -6.45
C SER A 107 -12.49 2.82 -5.55
N SER A 108 -11.20 3.17 -5.63
CA SER A 108 -10.15 2.52 -4.83
C SER A 108 -9.26 3.54 -4.14
N LYS A 109 -8.75 3.17 -2.97
CA LYS A 109 -7.77 3.93 -2.19
C LYS A 109 -6.67 2.99 -1.72
N ASN A 110 -5.44 3.50 -1.65
CA ASN A 110 -4.29 2.76 -1.13
C ASN A 110 -3.71 3.43 0.12
N LEU A 111 -3.11 2.63 1.00
CA LEU A 111 -2.36 3.09 2.17
C LEU A 111 -1.18 2.13 2.46
N LEU A 112 -0.02 2.71 2.80
CA LEU A 112 1.16 1.93 3.21
C LEU A 112 1.08 1.50 4.68
N ILE A 113 1.41 0.23 4.92
CA ILE A 113 1.64 -0.34 6.24
C ILE A 113 3.09 -0.83 6.31
N HIS A 114 3.74 -0.61 7.44
CA HIS A 114 5.16 -0.93 7.66
C HIS A 114 5.36 -1.95 8.79
N PRO A 115 5.18 -3.27 8.53
CA PRO A 115 5.56 -4.32 9.45
C PRO A 115 7.08 -4.47 9.54
N PHE A 116 7.64 -4.25 10.72
CA PHE A 116 9.06 -4.38 11.03
C PHE A 116 9.41 -5.83 11.44
N SER A 117 10.63 -6.26 11.14
CA SER A 117 11.14 -7.57 11.57
C SER A 117 11.59 -7.54 13.03
N THR A 118 11.18 -8.51 13.85
CA THR A 118 11.72 -8.72 15.20
C THR A 118 13.17 -9.23 15.20
N GLN A 119 13.78 -9.42 14.02
CA GLN A 119 15.00 -10.19 13.88
C GLN A 119 16.31 -9.39 13.98
N TRP A 120 16.27 -8.09 14.27
CA TRP A 120 17.49 -7.28 14.40
C TRP A 120 17.41 -6.28 15.55
N TRP A 121 17.51 -6.80 16.76
CA TRP A 121 17.96 -6.00 17.89
C TRP A 121 19.48 -5.79 17.75
N PHE A 122 19.93 -4.56 17.49
CA PHE A 122 21.28 -4.23 17.92
C PHE A 122 21.21 -4.16 19.44
N ARG A 123 21.88 -5.08 20.12
CA ARG A 123 22.23 -4.86 21.52
C ARG A 123 23.72 -4.61 21.55
N ALA A 124 24.08 -3.40 21.92
CA ALA A 124 25.45 -3.10 22.31
C ALA A 124 25.70 -3.75 23.68
N ASP A 125 26.74 -4.57 23.77
CA ASP A 125 27.17 -5.15 25.03
C ASP A 125 28.66 -5.49 25.00
N PHE A 126 29.29 -5.45 26.17
CA PHE A 126 30.67 -5.84 26.33
C PHE A 126 30.98 -6.27 27.75
N THR A 127 32.06 -7.01 27.90
CA THR A 127 32.73 -7.21 29.19
C THR A 127 34.14 -6.63 29.14
N ALA A 128 34.65 -6.26 30.32
CA ALA A 128 36.01 -5.78 30.51
C ALA A 128 36.64 -6.55 31.68
N ASN A 129 37.89 -7.00 31.53
CA ASN A 129 38.60 -7.69 32.61
C ASN A 129 40.11 -7.39 32.55
N PRO A 130 40.75 -6.98 33.65
CA PRO A 130 40.16 -6.60 34.94
C PRO A 130 39.40 -5.26 34.88
N THR A 131 38.43 -5.06 35.78
CA THR A 131 37.67 -3.80 35.91
C THR A 131 38.27 -2.82 36.90
N SER A 132 39.31 -3.23 37.65
CA SER A 132 40.02 -2.38 38.61
C SER A 132 41.46 -2.88 38.82
N GLY A 133 42.33 -1.99 39.28
CA GLY A 133 43.74 -2.27 39.53
C GLY A 133 44.56 -0.98 39.64
N THR A 134 45.87 -1.11 39.83
CA THR A 134 46.80 0.03 39.83
C THR A 134 47.41 0.22 38.45
N ALA A 135 47.61 1.46 38.03
CA ALA A 135 48.30 1.75 36.79
C ALA A 135 49.77 1.27 36.80
N PRO A 136 50.32 0.82 35.65
CA PRO A 136 49.63 0.62 34.37
C PRO A 136 48.71 -0.61 34.39
N LEU A 137 47.46 -0.44 33.95
CA LEU A 137 46.46 -1.51 33.94
C LEU A 137 46.09 -1.89 32.50
N SER A 138 46.43 -3.11 32.08
CA SER A 138 45.96 -3.68 30.81
C SER A 138 44.61 -4.35 31.00
N VAL A 139 43.59 -3.90 30.27
CA VAL A 139 42.21 -4.37 30.31
C VAL A 139 41.83 -4.97 28.97
N GLN A 140 41.39 -6.23 28.99
CA GLN A 140 40.83 -6.88 27.83
C GLN A 140 39.34 -6.55 27.73
N PHE A 141 38.92 -5.99 26.61
CA PHE A 141 37.51 -5.78 26.27
C PHE A 141 37.04 -6.92 25.38
N THR A 142 35.86 -7.47 25.67
CA THR A 142 35.22 -8.52 24.86
C THR A 142 33.87 -8.01 24.40
N ASN A 143 33.68 -7.91 23.09
CA ASN A 143 32.39 -7.57 22.51
C ASN A 143 31.38 -8.71 22.75
N GLN A 144 30.24 -8.37 23.36
CA GLN A 144 29.08 -9.23 23.52
C GLN A 144 27.88 -8.72 22.73
N SER A 145 28.08 -7.71 21.89
CA SER A 145 27.03 -7.13 21.08
C SER A 145 26.44 -8.15 20.11
N SER A 146 25.14 -8.06 19.89
CA SER A 146 24.38 -8.94 19.01
C SER A 146 23.61 -8.13 17.97
N GLY A 147 23.28 -8.78 16.85
CA GLY A 147 22.60 -8.16 15.71
C GLY A 147 23.52 -7.99 14.49
N LEU A 148 22.99 -7.45 13.40
CA LEU A 148 23.77 -7.06 12.22
C LEU A 148 24.37 -5.68 12.45
N PHE A 149 25.58 -5.64 12.98
CA PHE A 149 26.43 -4.45 12.92
C PHE A 149 27.67 -4.79 12.09
N SER A 150 28.12 -3.86 11.26
CA SER A 150 29.29 -4.02 10.39
C SER A 150 30.59 -3.52 11.02
N GLY A 151 30.59 -3.25 12.33
CA GLY A 151 31.75 -2.79 13.08
C GLY A 151 31.39 -2.04 14.36
N GLY A 152 32.41 -1.67 15.12
CA GLY A 152 32.32 -0.83 16.31
C GLY A 152 33.63 -0.04 16.47
N ASP A 153 33.56 1.09 17.16
CA ASP A 153 34.73 1.89 17.54
C ASP A 153 34.79 1.97 19.05
N TRP A 154 35.88 1.48 19.63
CA TRP A 154 36.11 1.51 21.06
C TRP A 154 36.78 2.83 21.44
N ASN A 155 36.09 3.65 22.23
CA ASN A 155 36.68 4.77 22.94
C ASN A 155 36.87 4.38 24.42
N PHE A 156 38.12 4.34 24.88
CA PHE A 156 38.45 3.93 26.25
C PHE A 156 38.32 5.07 27.28
N GLY A 157 38.10 6.30 26.83
CA GLY A 157 37.84 7.46 27.68
C GLY A 157 39.07 8.11 28.33
N ASP A 158 40.28 7.64 28.02
CA ASP A 158 41.54 8.14 28.58
C ASP A 158 42.28 9.15 27.69
N GLY A 159 41.73 9.45 26.51
CA GLY A 159 42.30 10.38 25.54
C GLY A 159 43.52 9.84 24.78
N LEU A 160 43.84 8.54 24.91
CA LEU A 160 44.99 7.93 24.23
C LEU A 160 44.66 7.30 22.87
N GLY A 161 43.40 7.31 22.46
CA GLY A 161 42.96 6.88 21.12
C GLY A 161 41.75 5.95 21.14
N HIS A 162 41.54 5.31 20.00
CA HIS A 162 40.40 4.42 19.72
C HIS A 162 40.88 3.10 19.12
N SER A 163 40.04 2.05 19.14
CA SER A 163 40.31 0.78 18.46
C SER A 163 39.09 0.30 17.64
N ALA A 164 39.36 -0.19 16.42
CA ALA A 164 38.36 -0.84 15.56
C ALA A 164 38.35 -2.37 15.70
N GLU A 165 39.20 -2.93 16.58
CA GLU A 165 39.21 -4.37 16.82
C GLU A 165 37.93 -4.83 17.51
N LEU A 166 37.48 -6.05 17.23
CA LEU A 166 36.27 -6.59 17.85
C LEU A 166 36.45 -6.79 19.36
N ASN A 167 37.64 -7.18 19.81
CA ASN A 167 37.97 -7.46 21.20
C ASN A 167 39.34 -6.85 21.56
N PRO A 168 39.45 -5.53 21.74
CA PRO A 168 40.73 -4.87 21.91
C PRO A 168 41.32 -5.11 23.31
N LEU A 169 42.65 -5.13 23.36
CA LEU A 169 43.41 -4.99 24.59
C LEU A 169 43.89 -3.54 24.72
N HIS A 170 43.51 -2.85 25.79
CA HIS A 170 43.93 -1.47 26.04
C HIS A 170 44.67 -1.34 27.38
N THR A 171 45.71 -0.51 27.43
CA THR A 171 46.49 -0.28 28.66
C THR A 171 46.31 1.14 29.14
N PHE A 172 45.75 1.30 30.34
CA PHE A 172 45.62 2.57 31.03
C PHE A 172 46.91 2.88 31.81
N PRO A 173 47.75 3.83 31.39
CA PRO A 173 49.07 4.07 31.98
C PRO A 173 49.02 4.91 33.26
N ARG A 174 47.86 5.49 33.59
CA ARG A 174 47.63 6.35 34.75
C ARG A 174 46.32 5.95 35.43
N ASN A 175 46.21 6.21 36.73
CA ASN A 175 44.96 6.04 37.43
C ASN A 175 43.94 7.04 36.85
N LEU A 176 42.74 6.56 36.53
CA LEU A 176 41.63 7.41 36.14
C LEU A 176 41.20 8.22 37.38
N THR A 177 41.23 9.55 37.28
CA THR A 177 40.76 10.48 38.32
C THR A 177 39.26 10.64 38.30
#